data_AF-A0A849T1T5-F1
#
_entry.id   AF-A0A849T1T5-F1
#
_cell.length_a   1.000
_cell.length_b   1.000
_cell.length_c   1.000
_cell.angle_alpha   90.00
_cell.angle_beta   90.00
_cell.angle_gamma   90.00
#
_symmetry.space_group_name_H-M   'P 1'
#
loop_
_entity.id
_entity.type
_entity.pdbx_description
1 polymer ?
#
loop_
_entity_poly.entity_id
_entity_poly.type
_entity_poly.pdbx_seq_one_letter_code
_entity_poly.pdbx_strand_id
1 'polypeptide(L)'
;MPKGSAHQKRVDELVERMEREPGQVIATDVSGGGDDSKYKPSIVYPEMKHFAMLMDHGTESAAEAFVMSAWPYDRVTLFGENSGGTIDYQSVAMVPLACTRQGLYLGYPTLGSSEFLPRG
;
A
#
# COMPACT_ATOMS: atom_id res chain seq x y z
N MET A 1 -23.08 0.44 23.41
CA MET A 1 -22.41 1.39 22.50
C MET A 1 -20.96 0.96 22.37
N PRO A 2 -20.42 0.98 21.14
CA PRO A 2 -19.20 1.73 20.89
C PRO A 2 -19.55 2.92 19.99
N LYS A 3 -19.35 4.14 20.51
CA LYS A 3 -19.39 5.39 19.72
C LYS A 3 -18.00 5.59 19.14
N GLY A 4 -17.71 4.92 18.04
CA GLY A 4 -16.49 5.12 17.25
C GLY A 4 -16.87 5.18 15.77
N SER A 5 -16.25 6.07 15.00
CA SER A 5 -16.40 6.11 13.55
C SER A 5 -15.99 4.75 12.94
N ALA A 6 -16.47 4.42 11.74
CA ALA A 6 -16.10 3.18 11.07
C ALA A 6 -14.57 3.01 10.94
N HIS A 7 -13.85 4.13 10.82
CA HIS A 7 -12.40 4.18 10.84
C HIS A 7 -11.82 3.72 12.19
N GLN A 8 -12.35 4.23 13.31
CA GLN A 8 -11.85 3.86 14.64
C GLN A 8 -11.99 2.36 14.90
N LYS A 9 -13.14 1.76 14.55
CA LYS A 9 -13.35 0.32 14.72
C LYS A 9 -12.34 -0.52 13.94
N ARG A 10 -12.03 -0.12 12.71
CA ARG A 10 -11.04 -0.81 11.85
C ARG A 10 -9.62 -0.71 12.43
N VAL A 11 -9.28 0.42 13.02
CA VAL A 11 -8.00 0.60 13.72
C VAL A 11 -7.95 -0.29 14.96
N ASP A 12 -9.00 -0.31 15.77
CA ASP A 12 -9.06 -1.14 16.98
C ASP A 12 -8.92 -2.64 16.66
N GLU A 13 -9.61 -3.12 15.62
CA GLU A 13 -9.49 -4.52 15.14
C GLU A 13 -8.08 -4.85 14.63
N LEU A 14 -7.40 -3.91 13.98
CA LEU A 14 -6.01 -4.09 13.56
C LEU A 14 -5.07 -4.19 14.77
N VAL A 15 -5.26 -3.32 15.77
CA VAL A 15 -4.47 -3.33 17.00
C VAL A 15 -4.62 -4.65 17.74
N GLU A 16 -5.84 -5.16 17.91
CA GLU A 16 -6.08 -6.46 18.56
C GLU A 16 -5.35 -7.62 17.86
N ARG A 17 -5.28 -7.59 16.53
CA ARG A 17 -4.53 -8.59 15.75
C ARG A 17 -3.03 -8.47 15.93
N MET A 18 -2.50 -7.25 15.93
CA MET A 18 -1.08 -6.99 16.20
C MET A 18 -0.67 -7.44 17.60
N GLU A 19 -1.53 -7.24 18.60
CA GLU A 19 -1.28 -7.70 19.97
C GLU A 19 -1.31 -9.23 20.10
N ARG A 20 -2.18 -9.91 19.33
CA ARG A 20 -2.30 -11.37 19.36
C ARG A 20 -1.13 -12.09 18.68
N GLU A 21 -0.53 -11.48 17.67
CA GLU A 21 0.48 -12.11 16.79
C GLU A 21 1.80 -11.29 16.75
N PRO A 22 2.49 -11.12 17.90
CA PRO A 22 3.68 -10.30 17.98
C PRO A 22 4.81 -10.84 17.09
N GLY A 23 5.46 -9.93 16.35
CA GLY A 23 6.57 -10.25 15.47
C GLY A 23 6.18 -10.86 14.12
N GLN A 24 4.88 -10.98 13.84
CA GLN A 24 4.38 -11.41 12.53
C GLN A 24 3.95 -10.22 11.67
N VAL A 25 3.99 -10.41 10.35
CA VAL A 25 3.39 -9.47 9.41
C VAL A 25 1.88 -9.68 9.42
N ILE A 26 1.15 -8.64 9.83
CA ILE A 26 -0.31 -8.67 9.91
C ILE A 26 -0.87 -8.01 8.64
N ALA A 27 -1.67 -8.75 7.87
CA ALA A 27 -2.37 -8.17 6.73
C ALA A 27 -3.29 -7.03 7.19
N THR A 28 -3.15 -5.83 6.64
CA THR A 28 -3.97 -4.65 7.00
C THR A 28 -5.42 -4.74 6.50
N ASP A 29 -5.67 -5.77 5.69
CA ASP A 29 -6.95 -6.21 5.16
C ASP A 29 -7.34 -7.54 5.84
N VAL A 30 -8.43 -7.53 6.61
CA VAL A 30 -9.18 -8.73 7.07
C VAL A 30 -10.55 -8.84 6.41
N SER A 31 -10.84 -7.90 5.51
CA SER A 31 -12.08 -7.78 4.79
C SER A 31 -11.67 -7.30 3.40
N GLY A 32 -11.45 -8.25 2.50
CA GLY A 32 -10.90 -8.07 1.15
C GLY A 32 -10.80 -6.60 0.73
N GLY A 33 -9.56 -6.12 0.69
CA GLY A 33 -9.12 -4.75 0.90
C GLY A 33 -10.17 -3.70 0.63
N GLY A 34 -10.90 -3.28 1.67
CA GLY A 34 -11.76 -2.10 1.62
C GLY A 34 -12.51 -1.94 0.30
N ASP A 35 -13.05 -3.03 -0.24
CA ASP A 35 -13.73 -3.11 -1.52
C ASP A 35 -13.68 -1.86 -2.42
N ASP A 36 -12.53 -1.61 -3.04
CA ASP A 36 -12.47 -0.75 -4.23
C ASP A 36 -13.41 -1.29 -5.33
N SER A 37 -13.95 -2.52 -5.22
CA SER A 37 -15.01 -2.99 -6.13
C SER A 37 -16.33 -2.24 -6.02
N LYS A 38 -16.52 -1.38 -5.00
CA LYS A 38 -17.63 -0.41 -5.00
C LYS A 38 -17.33 0.87 -5.76
N TYR A 39 -16.07 1.16 -6.07
CA TYR A 39 -15.75 2.12 -7.11
C TYR A 39 -16.02 1.46 -8.45
N LYS A 40 -17.29 1.44 -8.86
CA LYS A 40 -17.65 1.25 -10.26
C LYS A 40 -17.47 2.60 -10.93
N PRO A 41 -16.47 2.76 -11.83
CA PRO A 41 -16.44 3.94 -12.67
C PRO A 41 -17.83 4.07 -13.32
N SER A 42 -18.46 5.23 -13.18
CA SER A 42 -19.79 5.48 -13.78
C SER A 42 -19.77 5.35 -15.30
N ILE A 43 -18.58 5.37 -15.89
CA ILE A 43 -18.33 5.19 -17.31
C ILE A 43 -17.14 4.25 -17.47
N VAL A 44 -17.42 3.00 -17.80
CA VAL A 44 -16.43 2.09 -18.40
C VAL A 44 -16.67 2.17 -19.89
N TYR A 45 -15.75 2.78 -20.64
CA TYR A 45 -15.81 2.78 -22.11
C TYR A 45 -15.46 1.37 -22.60
N PRO A 46 -16.42 0.54 -23.05
CA PRO A 46 -16.14 -0.82 -23.51
C PRO A 46 -15.14 -0.86 -24.68
N GLU A 47 -14.93 0.27 -25.36
CA GLU A 47 -14.09 0.45 -26.53
C GLU A 47 -12.64 0.88 -26.26
N MET A 48 -12.22 1.10 -25.01
CA MET A 48 -10.81 1.43 -24.71
C MET A 48 -9.94 0.18 -24.88
N LYS A 49 -9.47 -0.01 -26.13
CA LYS A 49 -8.67 -1.16 -26.58
C LYS A 49 -7.22 -1.09 -26.12
N HIS A 50 -6.68 0.12 -25.90
CA HIS A 50 -5.29 0.35 -25.53
C HIS A 50 -5.18 1.52 -24.56
N PHE A 51 -4.31 1.39 -23.56
CA PHE A 51 -4.00 2.40 -22.56
C PHE A 51 -2.49 2.59 -22.48
N ALA A 52 -2.01 3.79 -22.79
CA ALA A 52 -0.60 4.12 -22.65
C ALA A 52 -0.38 4.87 -21.32
N MET A 53 0.62 4.46 -20.54
CA MET A 53 1.10 5.29 -19.43
C MET A 53 2.54 5.70 -19.65
N LEU A 54 2.80 6.96 -19.33
CA LEU A 54 4.12 7.57 -19.34
C LEU A 54 4.58 7.65 -17.89
N MET A 55 5.77 7.16 -17.61
CA MET A 55 6.41 7.27 -16.30
C MET A 55 7.87 7.62 -16.43
N ASP A 56 8.39 8.20 -15.36
CA ASP A 56 9.79 8.55 -15.17
C ASP A 56 10.18 8.32 -13.71
N HIS A 57 11.41 8.70 -13.37
CA HIS A 57 11.91 8.60 -12.00
C HIS A 57 11.14 9.45 -10.97
N GLY A 58 10.31 10.41 -11.40
CA GLY A 58 9.41 11.16 -10.52
C GLY A 58 8.08 10.45 -10.24
N THR A 59 7.84 9.29 -10.85
CA THR A 59 6.70 8.43 -10.57
C THR A 59 6.94 7.70 -9.25
N GLU A 60 6.30 8.17 -8.18
CA GLU A 60 6.54 7.70 -6.81
C GLU A 60 5.22 7.42 -6.05
N SER A 61 5.30 6.63 -4.99
CA SER A 61 4.22 6.46 -4.00
C SER A 61 2.93 5.91 -4.64
N ALA A 62 1.78 6.56 -4.45
CA ALA A 62 0.50 6.10 -5.00
C ALA A 62 0.50 5.99 -6.53
N ALA A 63 1.37 6.73 -7.24
CA ALA A 63 1.50 6.59 -8.68
C ALA A 63 2.13 5.22 -9.06
N GLU A 64 3.09 4.74 -8.27
CA GLU A 64 3.67 3.40 -8.45
C GLU A 64 2.62 2.31 -8.18
N ALA A 65 1.80 2.49 -7.15
CA ALA A 65 0.70 1.56 -6.86
C ALA A 65 -0.31 1.48 -8.01
N PHE A 66 -0.63 2.62 -8.62
CA PHE A 66 -1.49 2.65 -9.81
C PHE A 66 -0.86 1.90 -10.99
N VAL A 67 0.42 2.18 -11.30
CA VAL A 67 1.14 1.49 -12.37
C VAL A 67 1.17 -0.02 -12.13
N MET A 68 1.48 -0.46 -10.90
CA MET A 68 1.48 -1.88 -10.54
C MET A 68 0.10 -2.53 -10.66
N SER A 69 -0.97 -1.81 -10.31
CA SER A 69 -2.34 -2.32 -10.47
C SER A 69 -2.76 -2.46 -11.93
N ALA A 70 -2.27 -1.57 -12.79
CA ALA A 70 -2.65 -1.51 -14.20
C ALA A 70 -1.73 -2.34 -15.11
N TRP A 71 -0.47 -2.57 -14.73
CA TRP A 71 0.52 -3.32 -15.51
C TRP A 71 0.04 -4.71 -15.98
N PRO A 72 -0.67 -5.52 -15.16
CA PRO A 72 -1.06 -6.88 -15.56
C PRO A 72 -2.11 -6.95 -16.68
N TYR A 73 -2.75 -5.84 -17.04
CA TYR A 73 -3.78 -5.86 -18.08
C TYR A 73 -3.15 -5.80 -19.48
N ASP A 74 -3.47 -6.77 -20.35
CA ASP A 74 -2.92 -6.89 -21.72
C ASP A 74 -3.10 -5.65 -22.62
N ARG A 75 -4.04 -4.78 -22.27
CA ARG A 75 -4.33 -3.53 -22.99
C ARG A 75 -3.44 -2.35 -22.58
N VAL A 76 -2.59 -2.53 -21.58
CA VAL A 76 -1.72 -1.48 -21.04
C VAL A 76 -0.35 -1.55 -21.69
N THR A 77 0.18 -0.40 -22.09
CA THR A 77 1.55 -0.25 -22.58
C THR A 77 2.24 0.86 -21.81
N LEU A 78 3.47 0.60 -21.38
CA LEU A 78 4.25 1.51 -20.54
C LEU A 78 5.41 2.10 -21.31
N PHE A 79 5.60 3.40 -21.14
CA PHE A 79 6.62 4.19 -21.82
C PHE A 79 7.40 5.05 -20.81
N GLY A 80 8.69 5.25 -21.10
CA GLY A 80 9.56 6.12 -20.31
C GLY A 80 10.60 5.32 -19.51
N GLU A 81 10.83 5.72 -18.27
CA GLU A 81 11.87 5.18 -17.39
C GLU A 81 11.28 4.37 -16.23
N ASN A 82 12.13 3.75 -15.41
CA ASN A 82 11.66 3.12 -14.17
C ASN A 82 11.15 4.19 -13.19
N SER A 83 10.19 3.81 -12.36
CA SER A 83 9.68 4.64 -11.26
C SER A 83 10.76 4.95 -10.20
N GLY A 84 10.42 5.81 -9.24
CA GLY A 84 11.34 6.21 -8.16
C GLY A 84 11.62 5.13 -7.12
N GLY A 85 10.82 4.05 -7.05
CA GLY A 85 11.06 2.88 -6.20
C GLY A 85 10.72 3.10 -4.73
N THR A 86 9.67 3.87 -4.44
CA THR A 86 9.32 4.31 -3.08
C THR A 86 8.11 3.59 -2.48
N ILE A 87 7.44 2.74 -3.26
CA ILE A 87 6.18 2.10 -2.87
C ILE A 87 6.28 1.28 -1.57
N ASP A 88 7.38 0.56 -1.35
CA ASP A 88 7.62 -0.22 -0.13
C ASP A 88 8.14 0.62 1.05
N TYR A 89 8.35 1.93 0.84
CA TYR A 89 8.84 2.87 1.85
C TYR A 89 7.81 3.96 2.20
N GLN A 90 6.53 3.75 1.84
CA GLN A 90 5.45 4.69 2.15
C GLN A 90 5.20 4.85 3.67
N SER A 91 5.61 3.87 4.47
CA SER A 91 5.53 3.91 5.92
C SER A 91 6.85 3.42 6.50
N VAL A 92 7.61 4.30 7.14
CA VAL A 92 8.87 3.99 7.81
C VAL A 92 8.73 4.32 9.29
N ALA A 93 8.86 3.31 10.15
CA ALA A 93 9.00 3.53 11.57
C ALA A 93 10.45 3.91 11.89
N MET A 94 10.62 4.96 12.68
CA MET A 94 11.92 5.45 13.14
C MET A 94 12.06 5.15 14.62
N VAL A 95 13.02 4.32 15.01
CA VAL A 95 13.31 4.00 16.41
C VAL A 95 14.66 4.59 16.82
N PRO A 96 14.75 5.30 17.97
CA PRO A 96 16.02 5.83 18.42
C PRO A 96 16.96 4.69 18.82
N LEU A 97 18.22 4.76 18.40
CA LEU A 97 19.25 3.86 18.91
C LEU A 97 19.60 4.27 20.34
N ALA A 98 19.96 3.29 21.18
CA ALA A 98 20.12 3.44 22.64
C ALA A 98 20.96 4.65 23.11
N CYS A 99 21.85 5.14 22.25
CA CYS A 99 22.59 6.38 22.46
C CYS A 99 21.82 7.58 21.87
N THR A 100 20.83 8.07 22.62
CA THR A 100 19.94 9.17 22.21
C THR A 100 20.65 10.52 22.06
N ARG A 101 21.83 10.68 22.65
CA ARG A 101 22.64 11.92 22.58
C ARG A 101 23.23 12.19 21.19
N GLN A 102 23.45 11.14 20.39
CA GLN A 102 24.00 11.28 19.03
C GLN A 102 22.91 11.51 17.98
N GLY A 103 21.62 11.44 18.36
CA GLY A 103 20.50 11.62 17.42
C GLY A 103 20.43 10.55 16.33
N LEU A 104 20.88 9.32 16.62
CA LEU A 104 20.84 8.22 15.67
C LEU A 104 19.51 7.46 15.73
N TYR A 105 18.94 7.18 14.56
CA TYR A 105 17.68 6.46 14.41
C TYR A 105 17.85 5.30 13.43
N LEU A 106 17.18 4.18 13.71
CA LEU A 106 16.97 3.11 12.76
C LEU A 106 15.60 3.30 12.12
N GLY A 107 15.58 3.52 10.81
CA GLY A 107 14.37 3.48 10.01
C GLY A 107 14.15 2.07 9.46
N TYR A 108 12.95 1.53 9.59
CA TYR A 108 12.55 0.30 8.91
C TYR A 108 11.16 0.47 8.30
N PRO A 109 10.94 -0.01 7.06
CA PRO A 109 9.63 0.02 6.44
C PRO A 109 8.65 -0.84 7.24
N THR A 110 7.46 -0.32 7.48
CA THR A 110 6.35 -0.98 8.19
C THR A 110 5.20 -1.36 7.29
N LEU A 111 5.32 -1.07 6.00
CA LEU A 111 4.35 -1.42 4.98
C LEU A 111 5.10 -1.97 3.78
N GLY A 112 4.58 -3.03 3.17
CA GLY A 112 5.12 -3.60 1.94
C GLY A 112 4.05 -4.40 1.23
N SER A 113 4.22 -4.56 -0.08
CA SER A 113 3.39 -5.44 -0.90
C SER A 113 4.25 -6.57 -1.45
N SER A 114 3.89 -7.82 -1.18
CA SER A 114 4.62 -8.97 -1.72
C SER A 114 3.73 -10.19 -1.82
N GLU A 115 3.93 -10.99 -2.87
CA GLU A 115 3.27 -12.29 -3.08
C GLU A 115 3.63 -13.32 -1.99
N PHE A 116 4.71 -13.06 -1.24
CA PHE A 116 5.18 -13.88 -0.13
C PHE A 116 4.61 -13.45 1.23
N LEU A 117 3.83 -12.36 1.29
CA LEU A 117 3.14 -11.98 2.52
C LEU A 117 1.99 -12.95 2.82
N PRO A 118 1.67 -13.19 4.10
CA PRO A 118 0.52 -14.01 4.48
C PRO A 118 -0.75 -13.49 3.80
N ARG A 119 -1.53 -14.40 3.19
CA ARG A 119 -2.88 -14.06 2.72
C ARG A 119 -3.77 -13.85 3.94
N GLY A 120 -4.53 -12.75 3.93
CA GLY A 120 -5.49 -12.40 4.99
C GLY A 120 -6.56 -13.47 5.20
#